data_AF-I3YAH9-F1
#
_entry.id   AF-I3YAH9-F1
#
_cell.length_a   1.000
_cell.length_b   1.000
_cell.length_c   1.000
_cell.angle_alpha   90.00
_cell.angle_beta   90.00
_cell.angle_gamma   90.00
#
_symmetry.space_group_name_H-M   'P 1'
#
loop_
_entity.id
_entity.type
_entity.pdbx_description
1 polymer ?
#
loop_
_entity_poly.entity_id
_entity_poly.type
_entity_poly.pdbx_seq_one_letter_code
_entity_poly.pdbx_strand_id
1 'polypeptide(L)'
;MLAHDRVHLRHRIEAAEEARRFVAGRQRSELDTDRMLLFALVRAVEIIGEAASQVSDETRSVAWGIPWKAIVGMRNRLIHAYFDVDAEFSGWLQRWRFPRC
;
A
#
# COMPACT_ATOMS: atom_id res chain seq x y z
N MET A 1 -10.72 -12.30 -15.63
CA MET A 1 -9.83 -11.13 -15.49
C MET A 1 -9.81 -10.38 -16.80
N LEU A 2 -10.29 -9.13 -16.79
CA LEU A 2 -10.37 -8.30 -17.99
C LEU A 2 -8.98 -7.74 -18.35
N ALA A 3 -8.79 -7.30 -19.60
CA ALA A 3 -7.48 -6.82 -20.05
C ALA A 3 -7.01 -5.56 -19.29
N HIS A 4 -7.94 -4.70 -18.85
CA HIS A 4 -7.63 -3.50 -18.06
C HIS A 4 -7.22 -3.83 -16.62
N ASP A 5 -7.81 -4.86 -16.01
CA ASP A 5 -7.44 -5.31 -14.64
C ASP A 5 -5.95 -5.68 -14.56
N ARG A 6 -5.39 -6.28 -15.62
CA ARG A 6 -3.97 -6.65 -15.67
C ARG A 6 -3.03 -5.46 -15.56
N VAL A 7 -3.39 -4.32 -16.16
CA VAL A 7 -2.58 -3.10 -16.11
C VAL A 7 -2.60 -2.52 -14.70
N HIS A 8 -3.77 -2.44 -14.07
CA HIS A 8 -3.90 -1.97 -12.70
C HIS A 8 -3.18 -2.87 -11.69
N LEU A 9 -3.31 -4.18 -11.85
CA LEU A 9 -2.62 -5.16 -10.99
C LEU A 9 -1.10 -5.09 -11.14
N ARG A 10 -0.58 -4.88 -12.35
CA ARG A 10 0.86 -4.70 -12.58
C ARG A 10 1.39 -3.44 -11.90
N HIS A 11 0.75 -2.29 -12.10
CA HIS A 11 1.18 -1.04 -11.44
C HIS A 11 1.14 -1.15 -9.91
N ARG A 12 0.17 -1.90 -9.36
CA ARG A 12 0.11 -2.20 -7.93
C ARG A 12 1.31 -3.04 -7.46
N ILE A 13 1.68 -4.09 -8.21
CA ILE A 13 2.82 -4.95 -7.87
C ILE A 13 4.10 -4.12 -7.89
N GLU A 14 4.32 -3.32 -8.92
CA GLU A 14 5.49 -2.44 -9.04
C GLU A 14 5.58 -1.46 -7.86
N ALA A 15 4.47 -0.79 -7.50
CA ALA A 15 4.45 0.11 -6.34
C ALA A 15 4.73 -0.62 -5.01
N ALA A 16 4.23 -1.84 -4.85
CA ALA A 16 4.50 -2.67 -3.69
C ALA A 16 5.97 -3.10 -3.60
N GLU A 17 6.58 -3.44 -4.73
CA GLU A 17 8.00 -3.81 -4.80
C GLU A 17 8.91 -2.61 -4.51
N GLU A 18 8.60 -1.44 -5.06
CA GLU A 18 9.33 -0.20 -4.77
C GLU A 18 9.22 0.17 -3.29
N ALA A 19 8.02 0.09 -2.69
CA ALA A 19 7.86 0.30 -1.25
C ALA A 19 8.75 -0.63 -0.43
N ARG A 20 8.85 -1.91 -0.81
CA ARG A 20 9.74 -2.88 -0.16
C ARG A 20 11.21 -2.52 -0.33
N ARG A 21 11.62 -2.00 -1.49
CA ARG A 21 12.99 -1.55 -1.75
C ARG A 21 13.36 -0.33 -0.90
N PHE A 22 12.45 0.63 -0.77
CA PHE A 22 12.70 1.84 0.03
C PHE A 22 12.96 1.54 1.50
N VAL A 23 12.30 0.53 2.06
CA VAL A 23 12.50 0.13 3.47
C VAL A 23 13.55 -0.96 3.66
N ALA A 24 14.11 -1.51 2.59
CA ALA A 24 15.09 -2.60 2.69
C ALA A 24 16.36 -2.11 3.40
N GLY A 25 16.71 -2.78 4.51
CA GLY A 25 17.88 -2.41 5.31
C GLY A 25 17.73 -1.10 6.10
N ARG A 26 16.52 -0.53 6.17
CA ARG A 26 16.20 0.66 6.97
C ARG A 26 15.53 0.26 8.28
N GLN A 27 15.78 1.04 9.32
CA GLN A 27 15.10 0.95 10.60
C GLN A 27 13.85 1.82 10.59
N ARG A 28 12.84 1.41 11.37
CA ARG A 28 11.58 2.17 11.42
C ARG A 28 11.75 3.59 11.92
N SER A 29 12.65 3.82 12.87
CA SER A 29 12.96 5.15 13.39
C SER A 29 13.41 6.11 12.29
N GLU A 30 13.93 5.60 11.17
CA GLU A 30 14.31 6.44 10.03
C GLU A 30 13.10 7.08 9.35
N LEU A 31 11.89 6.52 9.46
CA LEU A 31 10.68 7.20 8.93
C LEU A 31 10.31 8.47 9.71
N ASP A 32 10.78 8.59 10.94
CA ASP A 32 10.49 9.75 11.79
C ASP A 32 11.41 10.93 11.44
N THR A 33 12.58 10.67 10.84
CA THR A 33 13.58 11.68 10.48
C THR A 33 13.75 11.87 8.98
N ASP A 34 13.48 10.85 8.16
CA ASP A 34 13.58 10.89 6.70
C ASP A 34 12.21 11.13 6.06
N ARG A 35 11.92 12.42 5.84
CA ARG A 35 10.67 12.86 5.20
C ARG A 35 10.55 12.37 3.75
N MET A 36 11.66 12.20 3.03
CA MET A 36 11.62 11.73 1.65
C MET A 36 11.20 10.26 1.60
N LEU A 37 11.75 9.43 2.49
CA LEU A 37 11.34 8.04 2.64
C LEU A 37 9.87 7.92 3.04
N LEU A 38 9.42 8.74 3.99
CA LEU A 38 8.00 8.80 4.36
C LEU A 38 7.11 9.14 3.16
N PHE A 39 7.46 10.17 2.39
CA PHE A 39 6.69 10.56 1.20
C PHE A 39 6.68 9.48 0.12
N ALA A 40 7.82 8.83 -0.13
CA ALA A 40 7.90 7.74 -1.08
C ALA A 40 6.97 6.57 -0.69
N LEU A 41 6.91 6.24 0.60
CA LEU A 41 6.02 5.19 1.12
C LEU A 41 4.54 5.57 1.07
N VAL A 42 4.20 6.80 1.46
CA VAL A 42 2.84 7.34 1.32
C VAL A 42 2.37 7.20 -0.12
N ARG A 43 3.21 7.64 -1.07
CA ARG A 43 2.87 7.60 -2.50
C ARG A 43 2.71 6.18 -3.02
N ALA A 44 3.57 5.25 -2.60
CA ALA A 44 3.44 3.85 -2.98
C ALA A 44 2.12 3.25 -2.49
N VAL A 45 1.71 3.55 -1.26
CA VAL A 45 0.42 3.08 -0.71
C VAL A 45 -0.78 3.70 -1.44
N GLU A 46 -0.73 4.98 -1.80
CA GLU A 46 -1.78 5.61 -2.60
C GLU A 46 -1.98 4.88 -3.94
N ILE A 47 -0.89 4.59 -4.65
CA ILE A 47 -0.93 3.87 -5.93
C ILE A 47 -1.55 2.48 -5.76
N ILE A 48 -1.17 1.76 -4.69
CA ILE A 48 -1.71 0.44 -4.37
C ILE A 48 -3.22 0.52 -4.08
N GLY A 49 -3.66 1.51 -3.30
CA GLY A 49 -5.05 1.72 -2.94
C GLY A 49 -5.92 2.10 -4.14
N GLU A 50 -5.45 3.02 -4.98
CA GLU A 50 -6.13 3.46 -6.20
C GLU A 50 -6.25 2.29 -7.19
N ALA A 51 -5.16 1.57 -7.44
CA ALA A 51 -5.18 0.39 -8.29
C ALA A 51 -6.16 -0.67 -7.76
N ALA A 52 -6.23 -0.88 -6.44
CA ALA A 52 -7.17 -1.80 -5.83
C ALA A 52 -8.64 -1.36 -5.99
N SER A 53 -8.94 -0.05 -5.96
CA SER A 53 -10.30 0.45 -6.20
C SER A 53 -10.77 0.29 -7.64
N GLN A 54 -9.84 0.28 -8.61
CA GLN A 54 -10.13 0.12 -10.04
C GLN A 54 -10.27 -1.35 -10.50
N VAL A 55 -9.96 -2.34 -9.65
CA VAL A 55 -10.15 -3.76 -9.99
C VAL A 55 -11.64 -4.09 -10.05
N SER A 56 -12.06 -4.74 -11.14
CA SER A 56 -13.44 -5.20 -11.34
C SER A 56 -13.92 -6.18 -10.27
N ASP A 57 -15.22 -6.20 -10.01
CA ASP A 57 -15.81 -7.10 -8.99
C ASP A 57 -15.67 -8.57 -9.38
N GLU A 58 -15.69 -8.90 -10.68
CA GLU A 58 -15.42 -10.23 -11.21
C GLU A 58 -13.99 -10.70 -10.89
N THR A 59 -13.01 -9.79 -10.94
CA THR A 59 -11.63 -10.13 -10.58
C THR A 59 -11.46 -10.21 -9.06
N ARG A 60 -12.15 -9.37 -8.29
CA ARG A 60 -12.18 -9.47 -6.82
C ARG A 60 -12.81 -10.78 -6.35
N SER A 61 -13.87 -11.23 -7.03
CA SER A 61 -14.61 -12.46 -6.73
C SER A 61 -13.90 -13.73 -7.18
N VAL A 62 -12.71 -13.66 -7.78
CA VAL A 62 -11.86 -14.86 -7.97
C VAL A 62 -10.64 -14.82 -7.07
N ALA A 63 -10.28 -13.65 -6.55
CA ALA A 63 -9.16 -13.41 -5.66
C ALA A 63 -9.63 -13.16 -4.21
N TRP A 64 -10.42 -14.09 -3.67
CA TRP A 64 -11.03 -13.99 -2.32
C TRP A 64 -10.01 -13.87 -1.18
N GLY A 65 -8.78 -14.35 -1.38
CA GLY A 65 -7.70 -14.26 -0.38
C GLY A 65 -7.12 -12.86 -0.23
N ILE A 66 -7.45 -11.93 -1.13
CA ILE A 66 -6.93 -10.56 -1.08
C ILE A 66 -7.93 -9.67 -0.30
N PRO A 67 -7.48 -8.96 0.76
CA PRO A 67 -8.36 -8.11 1.56
C PRO A 67 -8.62 -6.76 0.87
N TRP A 68 -9.35 -6.77 -0.25
CA TRP A 68 -9.59 -5.60 -1.12
C TRP A 68 -10.10 -4.37 -0.36
N LYS A 69 -11.11 -4.56 0.50
CA LYS A 69 -11.69 -3.47 1.30
C LYS A 69 -10.68 -2.83 2.24
N ALA A 70 -9.79 -3.62 2.83
CA ALA A 70 -8.74 -3.11 3.71
C ALA A 70 -7.69 -2.32 2.93
N ILE A 71 -7.32 -2.79 1.73
CA ILE A 71 -6.33 -2.13 0.86
C ILE A 71 -6.86 -0.78 0.36
N VAL A 72 -8.14 -0.72 -0.06
CA VAL A 72 -8.78 0.53 -0.47
C VAL A 72 -8.93 1.48 0.74
N GLY A 73 -9.34 0.96 1.90
CA GLY A 73 -9.46 1.73 3.14
C GLY A 73 -8.13 2.29 3.65
N MET A 74 -7.01 1.63 3.34
CA MET A 74 -5.67 2.06 3.72
C MET A 74 -5.32 3.43 3.15
N ARG A 75 -5.76 3.74 1.91
CA ARG A 75 -5.59 5.08 1.31
C ARG A 75 -6.19 6.17 2.20
N ASN A 76 -7.42 5.96 2.66
CA ASN A 76 -8.14 6.94 3.48
C ASN A 76 -7.48 7.10 4.86
N ARG A 77 -7.06 6.00 5.49
CA ARG A 77 -6.43 6.04 6.82
C ARG A 77 -5.02 6.65 6.79
N LEU A 78 -4.27 6.48 5.70
CA LEU A 78 -2.92 7.02 5.57
C LEU A 78 -2.91 8.53 5.33
N ILE A 79 -3.93 9.04 4.61
CA ILE A 79 -4.18 10.49 4.51
C ILE A 79 -4.47 11.07 5.90
N HIS A 80 -5.27 10.40 6.73
CA HIS A 80 -5.58 10.87 8.09
C HIS A 80 -4.40 10.75 9.05
N ALA A 81 -3.65 9.64 9.04
CA ALA A 81 -2.45 9.43 9.87
C ALA A 81 -1.27 10.32 9.43
N TYR A 82 -1.31 10.91 8.23
CA TYR A 82 -0.36 11.93 7.81
C TYR A 82 -0.69 13.33 8.39
N PHE A 83 -1.97 13.59 8.69
CA PHE A 83 -2.39 14.79 9.42
C PHE A 83 -2.19 14.66 10.94
N ASP A 84 -2.36 13.45 11.49
CA ASP A 84 -2.00 13.10 12.87
C ASP A 84 -0.56 12.58 12.92
N VAL A 85 0.41 13.48 12.83
CA VAL A 85 1.81 13.13 13.08
C VAL A 85 1.97 12.90 14.58
N ASP A 86 1.76 11.66 15.04
CA ASP A 86 2.54 11.05 16.15
C ASP A 86 2.20 9.56 16.33
N ALA A 87 3.24 8.72 16.34
CA ALA A 87 3.30 7.33 16.80
C ALA A 87 2.46 6.23 16.10
N GLU A 88 1.25 6.46 15.59
CA GLU A 88 0.37 5.34 15.18
C GLU A 88 0.81 4.68 13.85
N PHE A 89 1.34 5.45 12.90
CA PHE A 89 1.79 4.93 11.59
C PHE A 89 2.89 3.85 11.72
N SER A 90 3.66 3.90 12.82
CA SER A 90 4.82 3.04 13.06
C SER A 90 4.48 1.58 13.33
N GLY A 91 3.46 1.34 14.15
CA GLY A 91 3.03 -0.01 14.51
C GLY A 91 2.25 -0.72 13.39
N TRP A 92 1.77 0.01 12.38
CA TRP A 92 0.94 -0.54 11.31
C TRP A 92 1.75 -1.21 10.19
N LEU A 93 2.86 -0.60 9.76
CA LEU A 93 3.78 -1.20 8.77
C LEU A 93 4.33 -2.56 9.24
N GLN A 94 4.52 -2.75 10.55
CA GLN A 94 4.99 -4.02 11.12
C GLN A 94 3.94 -5.14 11.09
N ARG A 95 2.64 -4.79 11.18
CA ARG A 95 1.54 -5.76 11.12
C ARG A 95 1.10 -6.10 9.71
N TRP A 96 1.39 -5.23 8.73
CA TRP A 96 1.04 -5.46 7.34
C TRP A 96 2.02 -6.44 6.67
N ARG A 97 1.77 -7.74 6.85
CA ARG A 97 2.37 -8.75 5.98
C ARG A 97 1.75 -8.57 4.59
N PHE A 98 2.57 -8.20 3.59
CA PHE A 98 2.17 -8.30 2.18
C PHE A 98 1.50 -9.67 1.98
N PRO A 99 0.24 -9.73 1.49
CA PRO A 99 -0.33 -10.98 1.03
C PRO A 99 0.66 -11.53 0.02
N ARG A 100 1.24 -12.70 0.34
CA ARG A 100 2.04 -13.41 -0.65
C ARG A 100 1.10 -13.69 -1.81
N CYS A 101 1.41 -13.09 -2.96
CA CYS A 101 0.82 -13.47 -4.23
C CYS A 101 1.14 -14.94 -4.51
#